data_AF-A0A7K2LW14-F1
#
_entry.id   AF-A0A7K2LW14-F1
#
_cell.length_a   1.000
_cell.length_b   1.000
_cell.length_c   1.000
_cell.angle_alpha   90.00
_cell.angle_beta   90.00
_cell.angle_gamma   90.00
#
_symmetry.space_group_name_H-M   'P 1'
#
loop_
_entity.id
_entity.type
_entity.pdbx_description
1 polymer ?
#
loop_
_entity_poly.entity_id
_entity_poly.type
_entity_poly.pdbx_seq_one_letter_code
_entity_poly.pdbx_strand_id
1 'polypeptide(L)'
;MAGIDSTVPAPAHTVAPATSASGTVPTAPAATGGAPHHPDPPGALLQDRLAGWVSDLTTLHELTERLNRTSRLDTALTELLRAGAALVGARRGLVVLEPDDGLGPDTTVGLGLGRADLGHIETVPRDAMPYGALLDTAAGLPGGAGEVVCPDLFAEEGLDARHREVAARLGYAAGYALPLSTEAAG
;
A
#
# COMPACT_ATOMS: atom_id res chain seq x y z
N MET A 1 5.40 -6.65 38.99
CA MET A 1 4.72 -5.69 38.11
C MET A 1 5.65 -5.38 36.95
N ALA A 2 5.37 -5.89 35.75
CA ALA A 2 6.17 -5.61 34.56
C ALA A 2 5.52 -4.43 33.82
N GLY A 3 6.26 -3.33 33.70
CA GLY A 3 5.88 -2.18 32.88
C GLY A 3 6.15 -2.49 31.41
N ILE A 4 5.12 -2.39 30.57
CA ILE A 4 5.25 -2.43 29.12
C ILE A 4 5.52 -1.01 28.62
N ASP A 5 6.80 -0.61 28.64
CA ASP A 5 7.23 0.56 27.88
C ASP A 5 7.30 0.15 26.41
N SER A 6 6.22 0.40 25.68
CA SER A 6 6.10 0.09 24.26
C SER A 6 6.26 1.38 23.47
N THR A 7 7.51 1.84 23.33
CA THR A 7 7.85 2.88 22.35
C THR A 7 7.96 2.24 20.98
N VAL A 8 6.82 2.10 20.30
CA VAL A 8 6.79 1.79 18.86
C VAL A 8 6.96 3.11 18.09
N PRO A 9 7.89 3.21 17.14
CA PRO A 9 8.10 4.44 16.36
C PRO A 9 6.89 4.73 15.47
N ALA A 10 6.70 6.01 15.12
CA ALA A 10 5.66 6.45 14.20
C ALA A 10 5.90 5.89 12.78
N PRO A 11 4.85 5.52 12.02
CA PRO A 11 5.00 5.02 10.65
C PRO A 11 5.61 6.11 9.76
N ALA A 12 6.67 5.75 9.02
CA ALA A 12 7.50 6.69 8.25
C ALA A 12 6.85 7.18 6.93
N HIS A 13 5.62 6.77 6.62
CA HIS A 13 5.07 6.86 5.26
C HIS A 13 3.87 7.81 5.11
N THR A 14 3.49 8.54 6.15
CA THR A 14 2.39 9.52 6.05
C THR A 14 2.97 10.90 5.78
N VAL A 15 2.90 11.35 4.52
CA VAL A 15 3.13 12.76 4.17
C VAL A 15 1.99 13.60 4.78
N ALA A 16 2.34 14.66 5.50
CA ALA A 16 1.38 15.58 6.09
C ALA A 16 0.53 16.29 5.00
N PRO A 17 -0.80 16.43 5.17
CA PRO A 17 -1.62 17.14 4.19
C PRO A 17 -1.22 18.62 4.15
N ALA A 18 -0.89 19.11 2.96
CA ALA A 18 -0.65 20.53 2.73
C ALA A 18 -1.98 21.30 2.87
N THR A 19 -2.07 22.17 3.88
CA THR A 19 -3.19 23.07 4.06
C THR A 19 -3.18 24.12 2.95
N SER A 20 -4.11 23.98 2.00
CA SER A 20 -4.36 25.02 1.00
C SER A 20 -5.06 26.20 1.66
N ALA A 21 -4.31 27.28 1.91
CA ALA A 21 -4.89 28.56 2.28
C ALA A 21 -5.49 29.22 1.03
N SER A 22 -6.81 29.32 0.98
CA SER A 22 -7.49 30.34 0.18
C SER A 22 -8.65 30.90 0.96
N GLY A 23 -8.50 32.17 1.34
CA GLY A 23 -9.51 32.91 2.07
C GLY A 23 -10.73 33.19 1.19
N THR A 24 -11.90 33.00 1.76
CA THR A 24 -13.09 33.82 1.52
C THR A 24 -13.99 33.63 2.75
N VAL A 25 -14.28 34.72 3.46
CA VAL A 25 -15.13 34.75 4.65
C VAL A 25 -16.60 34.68 4.21
N PRO A 26 -17.43 33.75 4.73
CA PRO A 26 -18.86 33.91 4.71
C PRO A 26 -19.38 34.31 6.09
N THR A 27 -20.17 35.38 6.10
CA THR A 27 -20.92 35.95 7.22
C THR A 27 -21.93 34.94 7.79
N ALA A 28 -21.93 34.78 9.11
CA ALA A 28 -22.79 33.86 9.86
C ALA A 28 -24.23 34.38 10.06
N PRO A 29 -25.22 33.49 10.25
CA PRO A 29 -26.36 33.75 11.11
C PRO A 29 -26.21 33.02 12.45
N ALA A 30 -26.49 33.75 13.53
CA ALA A 30 -26.53 33.23 14.89
C ALA A 30 -27.77 32.35 15.12
N ALA A 31 -27.58 31.15 15.65
CA ALA A 31 -28.61 30.41 16.37
C ALA A 31 -28.00 29.59 17.51
N THR A 32 -28.47 29.93 18.70
CA THR A 32 -28.25 29.39 20.05
C THR A 32 -28.34 27.87 20.19
N GLY A 33 -27.34 27.28 20.87
CA GLY A 33 -27.36 25.88 21.32
C GLY A 33 -26.00 25.38 21.81
N GLY A 34 -25.32 26.16 22.66
CA GLY A 34 -24.02 25.78 23.23
C GLY A 34 -24.17 24.65 24.25
N ALA A 35 -24.06 23.40 23.80
CA ALA A 35 -23.67 22.32 24.69
C ALA A 35 -22.19 22.54 25.08
N PRO A 36 -21.82 22.47 26.37
CA PRO A 36 -20.42 22.54 26.75
C PRO A 36 -19.70 21.33 26.14
N HIS A 37 -18.71 21.60 25.29
CA HIS A 37 -17.74 20.59 24.87
C HIS A 37 -16.94 20.22 26.13
N HIS A 38 -17.41 19.21 26.86
CA HIS A 38 -16.65 18.62 27.94
C HIS A 38 -15.34 18.11 27.33
N PRO A 39 -14.17 18.48 27.87
CA PRO A 39 -12.94 17.84 27.44
C PRO A 39 -13.10 16.35 27.71
N ASP A 40 -12.99 15.55 26.66
CA ASP A 40 -13.07 14.10 26.78
C ASP A 40 -12.13 13.64 27.89
N PRO A 41 -12.59 12.77 28.81
CA PRO A 41 -11.70 12.25 29.82
C PRO A 41 -10.53 11.56 29.11
N PRO A 42 -9.28 11.67 29.60
CA PRO A 42 -8.11 11.13 28.92
C PRO A 42 -8.21 9.63 28.59
N GLY A 43 -9.06 8.89 29.30
CA GLY A 43 -9.39 7.49 28.98
C GLY A 43 -10.23 7.29 27.72
N ALA A 44 -11.05 8.26 27.30
CA ALA A 44 -11.88 8.15 26.10
C ALA A 44 -11.04 8.16 24.81
N LEU A 45 -9.99 8.97 24.74
CA LEU A 45 -9.04 8.98 23.61
C LEU A 45 -8.26 7.67 23.52
N LEU A 46 -7.89 7.08 24.66
CA LEU A 46 -7.26 5.76 24.70
C LEU A 46 -8.23 4.67 24.26
N GLN A 47 -9.49 4.72 24.69
CA GLN A 47 -10.54 3.79 24.30
C GLN A 47 -10.83 3.87 22.80
N ASP A 48 -10.89 5.07 22.22
CA ASP A 48 -11.07 5.28 20.78
C ASP A 48 -9.89 4.70 19.99
N ARG A 49 -8.65 4.96 20.43
CA ARG A 49 -7.45 4.37 19.81
C ARG A 49 -7.45 2.85 19.89
N LEU A 50 -7.82 2.28 21.05
CA LEU A 50 -7.92 0.84 21.23
C LEU A 50 -9.04 0.24 20.38
N ALA A 51 -10.19 0.90 20.28
CA ALA A 51 -11.28 0.49 19.42
C ALA A 51 -10.84 0.50 17.94
N GLY A 52 -10.10 1.53 17.52
CA GLY A 52 -9.47 1.60 16.20
C GLY A 52 -8.52 0.42 15.96
N TRP A 53 -7.62 0.13 16.89
CA TRP A 53 -6.69 -1.01 16.76
C TRP A 53 -7.40 -2.36 16.69
N VAL A 54 -8.43 -2.57 17.51
CA VAL A 54 -9.24 -3.80 17.43
C VAL A 54 -9.97 -3.88 16.10
N SER A 55 -10.47 -2.76 15.58
CA SER A 55 -11.10 -2.69 14.24
C SER A 55 -10.11 -3.03 13.13
N ASP A 56 -8.87 -2.52 13.19
CA ASP A 56 -7.83 -2.80 12.21
C ASP A 56 -7.42 -4.27 12.23
N LEU A 57 -7.22 -4.85 13.42
CA LEU A 57 -6.90 -6.27 13.58
C LEU A 57 -8.05 -7.16 13.11
N THR A 58 -9.30 -6.79 13.39
CA THR A 58 -10.47 -7.52 12.91
C THR A 58 -10.56 -7.45 11.38
N THR A 59 -10.30 -6.28 10.80
CA THR A 59 -10.26 -6.09 9.34
C THR A 59 -9.17 -6.95 8.72
N LEU A 60 -7.96 -6.93 9.27
CA LEU A 60 -6.85 -7.73 8.80
C LEU A 60 -7.16 -9.23 8.88
N HIS A 61 -7.78 -9.67 9.97
CA HIS A 61 -8.18 -11.06 10.15
C HIS A 61 -9.20 -11.49 9.08
N GLU A 62 -10.26 -10.72 8.86
CA GLU A 62 -11.27 -11.02 7.84
C GLU A 62 -10.70 -11.04 6.42
N LEU A 63 -9.78 -10.11 6.10
CA LEU A 63 -9.09 -10.10 4.82
C LEU A 63 -8.19 -11.33 4.64
N THR A 64 -7.46 -11.71 5.69
CA THR A 64 -6.58 -12.89 5.67
C THR A 64 -7.39 -14.18 5.54
N GLU A 65 -8.51 -14.29 6.24
CA GLU A 65 -9.44 -15.43 6.13
C GLU A 65 -10.07 -15.53 4.74
N ARG A 66 -10.44 -14.40 4.13
CA ARG A 66 -10.93 -14.40 2.75
C ARG A 66 -9.86 -14.88 1.77
N LEU A 67 -8.61 -14.45 1.94
CA LEU A 67 -7.50 -14.89 1.12
C LEU A 67 -7.25 -16.40 1.28
N ASN A 68 -7.25 -16.90 2.52
CA ASN A 68 -7.02 -18.32 2.84
C ASN A 68 -8.10 -19.25 2.28
N ARG A 69 -9.33 -18.76 2.08
CA ARG A 69 -10.42 -19.53 1.45
C ARG A 69 -10.33 -19.62 -0.07
N THR A 70 -9.42 -18.88 -0.71
CA THR A 70 -9.26 -18.97 -2.16
C THR A 70 -8.59 -20.28 -2.54
N SER A 71 -9.11 -20.95 -3.58
CA SER A 71 -8.61 -22.26 -4.05
C SER A 71 -7.93 -22.18 -5.42
N ARG A 72 -7.78 -20.97 -5.96
CA ARG A 72 -7.10 -20.71 -7.22
C ARG A 72 -6.23 -19.46 -7.13
N LEU A 73 -5.06 -19.54 -7.77
CA LEU A 73 -4.06 -18.47 -7.76
C LEU A 73 -4.60 -17.14 -8.32
N ASP A 74 -5.30 -17.17 -9.45
CA ASP A 74 -5.89 -15.97 -10.07
C ASP A 74 -6.86 -15.25 -9.11
N THR A 75 -7.64 -16.03 -8.38
CA THR A 75 -8.59 -15.52 -7.39
C THR A 75 -7.85 -14.99 -6.15
N ALA A 76 -6.80 -15.67 -5.71
CA ALA A 76 -5.93 -15.22 -4.61
C ALA A 76 -5.25 -13.88 -4.92
N LEU A 77 -4.66 -13.72 -6.11
CA LEU A 77 -3.99 -12.48 -6.53
C LEU A 77 -4.98 -11.31 -6.65
N THR A 78 -6.19 -11.57 -7.15
CA THR A 78 -7.25 -10.55 -7.22
C THR A 78 -7.71 -10.13 -5.83
N GLU A 79 -7.88 -11.08 -4.90
CA GLU A 79 -8.25 -10.80 -3.52
C GLU A 79 -7.14 -10.07 -2.75
N LEU A 80 -5.88 -10.45 -2.96
CA LEU A 80 -4.71 -9.75 -2.42
C LEU A 80 -4.71 -8.27 -2.83
N LEU A 81 -4.88 -7.98 -4.13
CA LEU A 81 -4.92 -6.61 -4.63
C LEU A 81 -6.09 -5.83 -4.05
N ARG A 82 -7.28 -6.43 -3.99
CA ARG A 82 -8.47 -5.78 -3.44
C ARG A 82 -8.32 -5.48 -1.96
N ALA A 83 -7.80 -6.44 -1.19
CA ALA A 83 -7.54 -6.31 0.25
C ALA A 83 -6.49 -5.23 0.52
N GLY A 84 -5.34 -5.30 -0.16
CA GLY A 84 -4.25 -4.32 -0.03
C GLY A 84 -4.72 -2.91 -0.39
N ALA A 85 -5.43 -2.76 -1.51
CA ALA A 85 -5.98 -1.48 -1.93
C ALA A 85 -6.99 -0.90 -0.91
N ALA A 86 -7.83 -1.75 -0.30
CA ALA A 86 -8.74 -1.32 0.75
C ALA A 86 -8.01 -0.85 2.01
N LEU A 87 -6.91 -1.53 2.40
CA LEU A 87 -6.10 -1.17 3.57
C LEU A 87 -5.37 0.17 3.39
N VAL A 88 -4.83 0.44 2.21
CA VAL A 88 -4.06 1.67 1.93
C VAL A 88 -4.89 2.79 1.30
N GLY A 89 -6.19 2.55 1.04
CA GLY A 89 -7.08 3.50 0.36
C GLY A 89 -6.73 3.74 -1.12
N ALA A 90 -6.03 2.80 -1.76
CA ALA A 90 -5.63 2.94 -3.16
C ALA A 90 -6.79 2.63 -4.12
N ARG A 91 -6.85 3.39 -5.22
CA ARG A 91 -7.79 3.14 -6.31
C ARG A 91 -7.26 2.19 -7.38
N ARG A 92 -5.94 1.98 -7.39
CA ARG A 92 -5.20 1.19 -8.38
C ARG A 92 -4.15 0.36 -7.67
N GLY A 93 -3.85 -0.82 -8.22
CA GLY A 93 -2.79 -1.70 -7.72
C GLY A 93 -2.32 -2.66 -8.81
N LEU A 94 -1.10 -3.16 -8.67
CA LEU A 94 -0.49 -4.13 -9.58
C LEU A 94 0.19 -5.22 -8.75
N VAL A 95 0.01 -6.47 -9.14
CA VAL A 95 0.80 -7.61 -8.64
C VAL A 95 1.39 -8.32 -9.85
N VAL A 96 2.69 -8.62 -9.77
CA VAL A 96 3.45 -9.41 -10.73
C VAL A 96 3.97 -10.64 -10.00
N LEU A 97 3.79 -11.80 -10.60
CA LEU A 97 4.25 -13.09 -10.10
C LEU A 97 5.00 -13.82 -11.21
N GLU A 98 6.27 -14.13 -10.98
CA GLU A 98 7.10 -14.96 -11.84
C GLU A 98 7.55 -16.18 -11.02
N PRO A 99 7.03 -17.38 -11.29
CA PRO A 99 7.45 -18.60 -10.58
C PRO A 99 8.93 -18.89 -10.81
N ASP A 100 9.66 -19.14 -9.72
CA ASP A 100 11.12 -19.41 -9.76
C ASP A 100 11.47 -20.80 -10.32
N ASP A 101 10.50 -21.72 -10.32
CA ASP A 101 10.60 -23.06 -10.91
C ASP A 101 10.53 -23.05 -12.45
N GLY A 102 10.15 -21.92 -13.05
CA GLY A 102 9.96 -21.78 -14.49
C GLY A 102 8.80 -22.60 -15.07
N LEU A 103 7.92 -23.15 -14.23
CA LEU A 103 6.82 -24.04 -14.64
C LEU A 103 5.49 -23.32 -14.87
N GLY A 104 5.31 -22.14 -14.26
CA GLY A 104 4.05 -21.40 -14.33
C GLY A 104 4.15 -20.15 -15.21
N PRO A 105 3.01 -19.65 -15.71
CA PRO A 105 3.01 -18.42 -16.48
C PRO A 105 3.34 -17.23 -15.58
N ASP A 106 4.17 -16.33 -16.09
CA ASP A 106 4.31 -14.99 -15.55
C ASP A 106 2.93 -14.34 -15.51
N THR A 107 2.50 -13.96 -14.32
CA THR A 107 1.15 -13.47 -14.07
C THR A 107 1.21 -12.02 -13.63
N THR A 108 0.60 -11.13 -14.42
CA THR A 108 0.41 -9.73 -14.06
C THR A 108 -1.07 -9.43 -13.89
N VAL A 109 -1.47 -9.00 -12.70
CA VAL A 109 -2.86 -8.64 -12.37
C VAL A 109 -2.90 -7.17 -11.98
N GLY A 110 -3.83 -6.42 -12.57
CA GLY A 110 -4.08 -5.02 -12.25
C GLY A 110 -5.45 -4.81 -11.60
N LEU A 111 -5.50 -4.03 -10.54
CA LEU A 111 -6.72 -3.47 -9.97
C LEU A 111 -6.87 -2.03 -10.45
N GLY A 112 -8.01 -1.66 -11.03
CA GLY A 112 -8.26 -0.28 -11.49
C GLY A 112 -7.37 0.16 -12.66
N LEU A 113 -6.70 -0.79 -13.32
CA LEU A 113 -5.85 -0.62 -14.50
C LEU A 113 -6.53 -1.28 -15.70
N GLY A 114 -6.75 -0.50 -16.76
CA GLY A 114 -7.26 -1.03 -18.03
C GLY A 114 -6.18 -1.76 -18.82
N ARG A 115 -6.57 -2.49 -19.87
CA ARG A 115 -5.61 -3.15 -20.78
C ARG A 115 -4.59 -2.17 -21.37
N ALA A 116 -5.00 -0.94 -21.66
CA ALA A 116 -4.09 0.10 -22.15
C ALA A 116 -3.08 0.52 -21.08
N ASP A 117 -3.48 0.59 -19.81
CA ASP A 117 -2.59 0.95 -18.69
C ASP A 117 -1.55 -0.15 -18.47
N LEU A 118 -1.99 -1.42 -18.45
CA LEU A 118 -1.11 -2.58 -18.39
C LEU A 118 -0.13 -2.60 -19.56
N GLY A 119 -0.62 -2.38 -20.79
CA GLY A 119 0.24 -2.30 -21.96
C GLY A 119 1.24 -1.13 -21.93
N HIS A 120 0.99 -0.07 -21.17
CA HIS A 120 2.00 0.96 -20.94
C HIS A 120 3.04 0.50 -19.91
N ILE A 121 2.61 -0.16 -18.83
CA ILE A 121 3.51 -0.72 -17.82
C ILE A 121 4.45 -1.75 -18.46
N GLU A 122 3.95 -2.62 -19.34
CA GLU A 122 4.73 -3.64 -20.07
C GLU A 122 5.84 -3.06 -20.97
N THR A 123 5.78 -1.77 -21.30
CA THR A 123 6.84 -1.12 -22.09
C THR A 123 8.00 -0.59 -21.26
N VAL A 124 7.86 -0.55 -19.93
CA VAL A 124 8.98 -0.19 -19.06
C VAL A 124 9.96 -1.37 -19.04
N PRO A 125 11.26 -1.15 -19.28
CA PRO A 125 12.26 -2.20 -19.15
C PRO A 125 12.15 -2.90 -17.78
N ARG A 126 12.27 -4.22 -17.75
CA ARG A 126 12.06 -5.01 -16.52
C ARG A 126 13.06 -4.59 -15.42
N ASP A 127 14.31 -4.33 -15.78
CA ASP A 127 15.37 -3.82 -14.90
C ASP A 127 15.12 -2.40 -14.38
N ALA A 128 14.29 -1.62 -15.06
CA ALA A 128 13.85 -0.29 -14.63
C ALA A 128 12.63 -0.31 -13.70
N MET A 129 11.97 -1.47 -13.53
CA MET A 129 10.85 -1.63 -12.62
C MET A 129 11.34 -1.99 -11.20
N PRO A 130 10.67 -1.52 -10.13
CA PRO A 130 11.08 -1.80 -8.75
C PRO A 130 11.14 -3.31 -8.42
N TYR A 131 10.30 -4.10 -9.09
CA TYR A 131 10.26 -5.55 -8.93
C TYR A 131 11.30 -6.29 -9.78
N GLY A 132 11.93 -5.68 -10.79
CA GLY A 132 12.88 -6.36 -11.67
C GLY A 132 14.07 -6.92 -10.91
N ALA A 133 14.73 -6.06 -10.12
CA ALA A 133 15.83 -6.46 -9.26
C ALA A 133 15.42 -7.52 -8.22
N LEU A 134 14.16 -7.47 -7.73
CA LEU A 134 13.63 -8.44 -6.77
C LEU A 134 13.42 -9.81 -7.38
N LEU A 135 12.94 -9.87 -8.63
CA LEU A 135 12.71 -11.12 -9.34
C LEU A 135 14.01 -11.70 -9.93
N ASP A 136 15.02 -10.86 -10.20
CA ASP A 136 16.35 -11.32 -10.63
C ASP A 136 17.19 -11.93 -9.49
N THR A 137 16.87 -11.60 -8.24
CA THR A 137 17.48 -12.25 -7.07
C THR A 137 16.53 -13.30 -6.52
N ALA A 138 16.95 -14.57 -6.47
CA ALA A 138 16.12 -15.62 -5.87
C ALA A 138 15.71 -15.23 -4.43
N ALA A 139 14.40 -15.15 -4.22
CA ALA A 139 13.81 -14.66 -2.99
C ALA A 139 14.25 -15.53 -1.80
N GLY A 140 14.61 -14.89 -0.68
CA GLY A 140 14.99 -15.61 0.55
C GLY A 140 16.45 -16.07 0.64
N LEU A 141 17.29 -15.83 -0.37
CA LEU A 141 18.74 -16.03 -0.22
C LEU A 141 19.39 -14.88 0.57
N PRO A 142 20.41 -15.17 1.41
CA PRO A 142 21.18 -14.11 2.07
C PRO A 142 21.83 -13.21 1.01
N GLY A 143 21.45 -11.93 1.00
CA GLY A 143 21.97 -10.93 0.04
C GLY A 143 21.07 -10.63 -1.15
N GLY A 144 19.87 -11.21 -1.25
CA GLY A 144 18.85 -10.77 -2.20
C GLY A 144 18.35 -9.35 -1.91
N ALA A 145 17.86 -8.64 -2.92
CA ALA A 145 17.25 -7.33 -2.73
C ALA A 145 15.97 -7.50 -1.89
N GLY A 146 15.88 -6.73 -0.80
CA GLY A 146 14.77 -6.80 0.15
C GLY A 146 13.58 -5.96 -0.29
N GLU A 147 12.97 -5.25 0.65
CA GLU A 147 11.95 -4.24 0.33
C GLU A 147 12.55 -3.09 -0.51
N VAL A 148 11.85 -2.68 -1.56
CA VAL A 148 12.17 -1.50 -2.37
C VAL A 148 11.10 -0.44 -2.12
N VAL A 149 11.53 0.69 -1.57
CA VAL A 149 10.66 1.85 -1.32
C VAL A 149 11.16 3.02 -2.16
N CYS A 150 10.34 3.50 -3.08
CA CYS A 150 10.57 4.73 -3.82
C CYS A 150 9.47 5.74 -3.44
N PRO A 151 9.73 6.65 -2.49
CA PRO A 151 8.71 7.55 -1.96
C PRO A 151 8.34 8.67 -2.94
N ASP A 152 9.25 9.02 -3.86
CA ASP A 152 9.03 10.02 -4.90
C ASP A 152 9.77 9.62 -6.20
N LEU A 153 9.03 9.01 -7.12
CA LEU A 153 9.51 8.59 -8.44
C LEU A 153 9.97 9.77 -9.30
N PHE A 154 9.44 10.98 -9.08
CA PHE A 154 9.84 12.14 -9.87
C PHE A 154 11.15 12.74 -9.38
N ALA A 155 11.47 12.61 -8.10
CA ALA A 155 12.73 13.00 -7.50
C ALA A 155 13.81 11.90 -7.55
N GLU A 156 13.45 10.65 -7.83
CA GLU A 156 14.39 9.52 -7.87
C GLU A 156 15.48 9.71 -8.93
N GLU A 157 16.74 9.70 -8.47
CA GLU A 157 17.92 9.80 -9.32
C GLU A 157 18.13 8.49 -10.08
N GLY A 158 18.45 8.56 -11.37
CA GLY A 158 18.69 7.37 -12.18
C GLY A 158 17.43 6.58 -12.57
N LEU A 159 16.23 7.01 -12.19
CA LEU A 159 14.99 6.39 -12.66
C LEU A 159 14.89 6.49 -14.19
N ASP A 160 14.61 5.36 -14.82
CA ASP A 160 14.47 5.26 -16.27
C ASP A 160 13.42 6.24 -16.83
N ALA A 161 13.72 6.81 -18.00
CA ALA A 161 12.85 7.80 -18.63
C ALA A 161 11.47 7.22 -18.96
N ARG A 162 11.41 5.95 -19.36
CA ARG A 162 10.15 5.25 -19.67
C ARG A 162 9.34 4.99 -18.42
N HIS A 163 9.97 4.59 -17.32
CA HIS A 163 9.27 4.44 -16.04
C HIS A 163 8.66 5.79 -15.60
N ARG A 164 9.42 6.88 -15.68
CA ARG A 164 8.91 8.22 -15.33
C ARG A 164 7.74 8.67 -16.21
N GLU A 165 7.78 8.38 -17.52
CA GLU A 165 6.69 8.66 -18.45
C GLU A 165 5.42 7.89 -18.08
N VAL A 166 5.54 6.59 -17.81
CA VAL A 166 4.42 5.72 -17.42
C VAL A 166 3.83 6.16 -16.08
N ALA A 167 4.68 6.49 -15.11
CA ALA A 167 4.27 7.04 -13.81
C ALA A 167 3.47 8.34 -13.96
N ALA A 168 3.97 9.29 -14.75
CA ALA A 168 3.26 10.54 -15.05
C ALA A 168 1.91 10.31 -15.73
N ARG A 169 1.85 9.39 -16.71
CA ARG A 169 0.63 9.09 -17.46
C ARG A 169 -0.42 8.39 -16.59
N LEU A 170 0.00 7.45 -15.75
CA LEU A 170 -0.90 6.68 -14.89
C LEU A 170 -1.18 7.39 -13.56
N GLY A 171 -0.48 8.48 -13.26
CA GLY A 171 -0.71 9.33 -12.10
C GLY A 171 -0.30 8.69 -10.78
N TYR A 172 0.74 7.86 -10.76
CA TYR A 172 1.38 7.40 -9.53
C TYR A 172 2.75 8.07 -9.36
N ALA A 173 3.09 8.40 -8.12
CA ALA A 173 4.29 9.17 -7.78
C ALA A 173 5.21 8.45 -6.78
N ALA A 174 4.78 7.29 -6.28
CA ALA A 174 5.55 6.46 -5.36
C ALA A 174 5.44 5.00 -5.78
N GLY A 175 6.46 4.22 -5.45
CA GLY A 175 6.53 2.80 -5.70
C GLY A 175 6.92 2.05 -4.42
N TYR A 176 6.33 0.87 -4.25
CA TYR A 176 6.68 -0.05 -3.19
C TYR A 176 6.70 -1.46 -3.77
N ALA A 177 7.76 -2.21 -3.53
CA ALA A 177 7.84 -3.60 -3.91
C ALA A 177 8.50 -4.43 -2.80
N LEU A 178 7.99 -5.64 -2.60
CA LEU A 178 8.49 -6.58 -1.59
C LEU A 178 8.50 -7.97 -2.23
N PRO A 179 9.60 -8.72 -2.13
CA PRO A 179 9.61 -10.10 -2.59
C PRO A 179 8.73 -10.96 -1.68
N LEU A 180 7.92 -11.83 -2.28
CA LEU A 180 7.16 -12.85 -1.55
C LEU A 180 7.85 -14.19 -1.73
N SER A 181 8.29 -14.79 -0.63
CA SER A 181 8.90 -16.13 -0.60
C SER A 181 8.08 -17.07 0.27
N THR A 182 8.06 -18.35 -0.09
CA THR A 182 7.48 -19.43 0.71
C THR A 182 8.54 -20.51 0.94
N GLU A 183 8.51 -21.16 2.11
CA GLU A 183 9.42 -22.28 2.42
C GLU A 183 9.11 -23.55 1.60
N ALA A 184 7.88 -23.65 1.07
CA ALA A 184 7.43 -24.75 0.23
C ALA A 184 6.55 -24.24 -0.91
N ALA A 185 6.66 -24.85 -2.08
CA ALA A 185 5.70 -24.63 -3.16
C ALA A 185 4.29 -25.02 -2.68
N GLY A 186 3.29 -24.21 -3.07
CA GLY A 186 1.86 -24.43 -2.78
C GLY A 186 1.23 -25.55 -3.60
#